data_AF-A0A1S6H1F5-F1
#
_entry.id   AF-A0A1S6H1F5-F1
#
_cell.length_a   1.000
_cell.length_b   1.000
_cell.length_c   1.000
_cell.angle_alpha   90.00
_cell.angle_beta   90.00
_cell.angle_gamma   90.00
#
_symmetry.space_group_name_H-M   'P 1'
#
loop_
_entity.id
_entity.type
_entity.pdbx_description
1 polymer ?
#
loop_
_entity_poly.entity_id
_entity_poly.type
_entity_poly.pdbx_seq_one_letter_code
_entity_poly.pdbx_strand_id
1 'polypeptide(L)'
;MTAKTKTSSKGIIYVKPGVASWKVPSVVHRGETRTYEVVGEITPAMTQDKLMSKYGTEIPSTSLIWAILSRAHDLKNENPETAESLRNFIREGLSQFPNTSTRLIYNPRGERDEVIHNYLTSKQYSLKGNFVGIDGNVADIPDKKTLDLVLETQDTKKINKVSNWIDNTDFRIWRLNKTPSVRHERVARFVASSGRLGLGCYWVPLGVYPAFRVLRV
;
A
#
# COMPACT_ATOMS: atom_id res chain seq x y z
N MET A 1 28.38 28.39 14.20
CA MET A 1 27.69 27.08 14.29
C MET A 1 26.20 27.33 14.39
N THR A 2 25.46 27.17 13.30
CA THR A 2 24.01 27.42 13.26
C THR A 2 23.30 26.18 13.79
N ALA A 3 22.72 26.28 14.99
CA ALA A 3 21.92 25.20 15.56
C ALA A 3 20.71 24.93 14.65
N LYS A 4 20.73 23.78 13.95
CA LYS A 4 19.55 23.28 13.25
C LYS A 4 18.55 22.81 14.30
N THR A 5 17.56 23.64 14.58
CA THR A 5 16.37 23.27 15.34
C THR A 5 15.67 22.12 14.61
N LYS A 6 15.85 20.89 15.11
CA LYS A 6 15.02 19.74 14.74
C LYS A 6 13.63 19.97 15.34
N THR A 7 12.78 20.69 14.63
CA THR A 7 11.33 20.65 14.86
C THR A 7 10.86 19.26 14.46
N SER A 8 10.84 18.31 15.40
CA SER A 8 10.10 17.07 15.20
C SER A 8 8.62 17.42 15.31
N SER A 9 7.98 17.72 14.18
CA SER A 9 6.52 17.79 14.13
C SER A 9 5.98 16.42 14.50
N LYS A 10 5.32 16.31 15.65
CA LYS A 10 4.85 15.01 16.15
C LYS A 10 3.69 14.44 15.30
N GLY A 11 2.90 15.29 14.65
CA GLY A 11 1.75 14.89 13.83
C GLY A 11 1.93 14.97 12.31
N ILE A 12 0.87 14.59 11.58
CA ILE A 12 0.77 14.75 10.14
C ILE A 12 0.70 16.24 9.80
N ILE A 13 1.45 16.67 8.78
CA ILE A 13 1.44 18.06 8.31
C ILE A 13 0.82 18.11 6.92
N TYR A 14 -0.21 18.92 6.76
CA TYR A 14 -0.73 19.32 5.45
C TYR A 14 0.10 20.46 4.87
N VAL A 15 0.48 20.35 3.59
CA VAL A 15 1.28 21.34 2.87
C VAL A 15 0.51 21.75 1.60
N LYS A 16 0.29 23.07 1.44
CA LYS A 16 -0.49 23.64 0.32
C LYS A 16 0.20 24.76 -0.50
N PRO A 17 1.53 24.74 -0.78
CA PRO A 17 2.05 25.49 -1.92
C PRO A 17 2.17 24.59 -3.16
N GLY A 18 1.36 24.85 -4.19
CA GLY A 18 1.34 24.08 -5.45
C GLY A 18 0.34 22.92 -5.40
N VAL A 19 0.83 21.70 -5.29
CA VAL A 19 0.00 20.48 -5.15
C VAL A 19 -0.17 20.19 -3.66
N ALA A 20 -1.41 19.90 -3.25
CA ALA A 20 -1.70 19.48 -1.87
C ALA A 20 -0.85 18.26 -1.50
N SER A 21 -0.32 18.19 -0.28
CA SER A 21 0.37 16.99 0.19
C SER A 21 0.29 16.81 1.70
N TRP A 22 0.50 15.58 2.16
CA TRP A 22 0.54 15.24 3.58
C TRP A 22 1.87 14.60 3.94
N LYS A 23 2.60 15.21 4.87
CA LYS A 23 3.81 14.63 5.45
C LYS A 23 3.45 13.76 6.63
N VAL A 24 3.70 12.46 6.51
CA VAL A 24 3.49 11.46 7.54
C VAL A 24 4.86 11.15 8.17
N PRO A 25 5.15 11.63 9.40
CA PRO A 25 6.44 11.43 10.03
C PRO A 25 6.55 10.04 10.66
N SER A 26 7.81 9.59 10.79
CA SER A 26 8.16 8.38 11.54
C SER A 26 7.44 7.11 11.05
N VAL A 27 7.29 6.98 9.74
CA VAL A 27 6.83 5.74 9.11
C VAL A 27 7.95 4.72 9.20
N VAL A 28 7.66 3.57 9.81
CA VAL A 28 8.57 2.42 9.86
C VAL A 28 8.27 1.53 8.66
N HIS A 29 9.24 1.38 7.77
CA HIS A 29 9.15 0.53 6.58
C HIS A 29 10.50 -0.13 6.33
N ARG A 30 10.54 -1.47 6.21
CA ARG A 30 11.78 -2.23 6.00
C ARG A 30 12.90 -1.92 7.01
N GLY A 31 12.55 -1.73 8.28
CA GLY A 31 13.51 -1.40 9.35
C GLY A 31 14.02 0.05 9.33
N GLU A 32 13.64 0.88 8.36
CA GLU A 32 13.96 2.30 8.34
C GLU A 32 12.79 3.12 8.89
N THR A 33 13.12 4.17 9.64
CA THR A 33 12.16 5.20 10.05
C THR A 33 12.36 6.45 9.21
N ARG A 34 11.33 6.86 8.46
CA ARG A 34 11.40 8.01 7.52
C ARG A 34 10.13 8.86 7.58
N THR A 35 10.22 10.05 6.99
CA THR A 35 9.05 10.88 6.66
C THR A 35 8.71 10.64 5.20
N TYR A 36 7.43 10.42 4.93
CA TYR A 36 6.92 10.32 3.57
C TYR A 36 5.90 11.41 3.31
N GLU A 37 5.92 11.95 2.11
CA GLU A 37 4.97 12.93 1.61
C GLU A 37 4.03 12.24 0.64
N VAL A 38 2.76 12.14 1.02
CA VAL A 38 1.68 11.66 0.15
C VAL A 38 1.25 12.83 -0.71
N VAL A 39 1.43 12.72 -2.02
CA VAL A 39 1.03 13.74 -2.98
C VAL A 39 -0.48 13.67 -3.17
N GLY A 40 -1.17 14.80 -3.00
CA GLY A 40 -2.62 14.95 -3.10
C GLY A 40 -3.17 15.02 -4.51
N GLU A 41 -2.44 14.43 -5.46
CA GLU A 41 -2.88 14.20 -6.82
C GLU A 41 -2.60 12.74 -7.16
N ILE A 42 -3.63 12.02 -7.60
CA ILE A 42 -3.49 10.66 -8.09
C ILE A 42 -2.97 10.69 -9.53
N THR A 43 -2.14 9.73 -9.94
CA THR A 43 -1.66 9.71 -11.33
C THR A 43 -2.80 9.50 -12.32
N PRO A 44 -2.63 9.88 -13.60
CA PRO A 44 -3.48 9.36 -14.66
C PRO A 44 -3.50 7.82 -14.67
N ALA A 45 -4.56 7.26 -15.24
CA ALA A 45 -4.69 5.83 -15.46
C ALA A 45 -3.65 5.31 -16.46
N MET A 46 -2.82 4.35 -16.05
CA MET A 46 -1.77 3.77 -16.89
C MET A 46 -1.48 2.31 -16.48
N THR A 47 -0.74 1.57 -17.32
CA THR A 47 -0.25 0.24 -16.95
C THR A 47 0.81 0.36 -15.86
N GLN A 48 1.02 -0.69 -15.03
CA GLN A 48 2.06 -0.66 -13.99
C GLN A 48 3.43 -0.33 -14.58
N ASP A 49 3.79 -0.92 -15.71
CA ASP A 49 5.09 -0.70 -16.35
C ASP A 49 5.27 0.75 -16.81
N LYS A 50 4.22 1.37 -17.38
CA LYS A 50 4.23 2.81 -17.73
C LYS A 50 4.32 3.70 -16.48
N LEU A 51 3.63 3.33 -15.39
CA LEU A 51 3.74 4.02 -14.11
C LEU A 51 5.16 3.97 -13.56
N MET A 52 5.80 2.79 -13.57
CA MET A 52 7.18 2.63 -13.10
C MET A 52 8.16 3.39 -13.98
N SER A 53 7.98 3.36 -15.30
CA SER A 53 8.81 4.11 -16.24
C SER A 53 8.72 5.63 -16.05
N LYS A 54 7.51 6.15 -15.78
CA LYS A 54 7.28 7.60 -15.65
C LYS A 54 7.57 8.15 -14.25
N TYR A 55 7.19 7.42 -13.20
CA TYR A 55 7.21 7.91 -11.81
C TYR A 55 8.18 7.13 -10.92
N GLY A 56 8.68 5.98 -11.35
CA GLY A 56 9.70 5.20 -10.64
C GLY A 56 9.33 4.91 -9.18
N THR A 57 10.24 5.27 -8.28
CA THR A 57 10.10 5.04 -6.84
C THR A 57 9.04 5.90 -6.17
N GLU A 58 8.41 6.84 -6.88
CA GLU A 58 7.28 7.59 -6.34
C GLU A 58 6.00 6.76 -6.27
N ILE A 59 5.92 5.64 -7.00
CA ILE A 59 4.77 4.73 -6.91
C ILE A 59 5.03 3.72 -5.78
N PRO A 60 4.28 3.80 -4.68
CA PRO A 60 4.57 3.01 -3.49
C PRO A 60 4.17 1.53 -3.70
N SER A 61 4.89 0.65 -3.01
CA SER A 61 4.50 -0.75 -2.87
C SER A 61 3.26 -0.88 -1.97
N THR A 62 2.61 -2.05 -2.01
CA THR A 62 1.53 -2.37 -1.06
C THR A 62 1.98 -2.22 0.39
N SER A 63 3.17 -2.73 0.72
CA SER A 63 3.76 -2.61 2.06
C SER A 63 4.03 -1.16 2.48
N LEU A 64 4.52 -0.29 1.58
CA LEU A 64 4.76 1.12 1.91
C LEU A 64 3.45 1.89 2.11
N ILE A 65 2.46 1.69 1.24
CA ILE A 65 1.13 2.28 1.43
C ILE A 65 0.60 1.86 2.81
N TRP A 66 0.67 0.57 3.13
CA TRP A 66 0.18 0.05 4.40
C TRP A 66 0.91 0.66 5.62
N ALA A 67 2.23 0.80 5.55
CA ALA A 67 3.02 1.44 6.60
C ALA A 67 2.60 2.92 6.81
N ILE A 68 2.37 3.66 5.72
CA ILE A 68 1.90 5.05 5.77
C ILE A 68 0.52 5.12 6.42
N LEU A 69 -0.43 4.28 5.99
CA LEU A 69 -1.79 4.26 6.54
C LEU A 69 -1.80 3.87 8.01
N SER A 70 -0.99 2.87 8.39
CA SER A 70 -0.85 2.43 9.78
C SER A 70 -0.31 3.56 10.67
N ARG A 71 0.68 4.30 10.18
CA ARG A 71 1.25 5.44 10.92
C ARG A 71 0.29 6.62 10.99
N ALA A 72 -0.40 6.94 9.89
CA ALA A 72 -1.41 7.99 9.86
C ALA A 72 -2.54 7.70 10.86
N HIS A 73 -2.98 6.45 10.95
CA HIS A 73 -3.93 6.01 11.96
C HIS A 73 -3.44 6.27 13.39
N ASP A 74 -2.16 6.02 13.69
CA ASP A 74 -1.62 6.23 15.04
C ASP A 74 -1.52 7.71 15.40
N LEU A 75 -1.31 8.56 14.40
CA LEU A 75 -1.21 10.02 14.55
C LEU A 75 -2.56 10.74 14.48
N LYS A 76 -3.66 10.02 14.23
CA LYS A 76 -4.95 10.65 13.88
C LYS A 76 -5.50 11.58 14.95
N ASN A 77 -5.13 11.40 16.21
CA ASN A 77 -5.57 12.25 17.32
C ASN A 77 -4.63 13.43 17.59
N GLU A 78 -3.41 13.43 17.04
CA GLU A 78 -2.45 14.53 17.24
C GLU A 78 -2.76 15.74 16.35
N ASN A 79 -3.29 15.50 15.15
CA ASN A 79 -3.80 16.53 14.25
C ASN A 79 -5.04 15.99 13.49
N PRO A 80 -6.22 15.99 14.15
CA PRO A 80 -7.42 15.35 13.63
C PRO A 80 -7.87 15.86 12.26
N GLU A 81 -7.81 17.17 12.04
CA GLU A 81 -8.21 17.78 10.75
C GLU A 81 -7.32 17.29 9.59
N THR A 82 -6.01 17.28 9.81
CA THR A 82 -5.06 16.83 8.78
C THR A 82 -5.15 15.32 8.54
N ALA A 83 -5.35 14.53 9.61
CA ALA A 83 -5.53 13.09 9.49
C ALA A 83 -6.84 12.75 8.77
N GLU A 84 -7.91 13.49 9.04
CA GLU A 84 -9.20 13.34 8.35
C GLU A 84 -9.11 13.74 6.89
N SER A 85 -8.39 14.81 6.57
CA SER A 85 -8.12 15.23 5.18
C SER A 85 -7.35 14.15 4.41
N LEU A 86 -6.27 13.60 4.98
CA LEU A 86 -5.52 12.49 4.37
C LEU A 86 -6.41 11.24 4.21
N ARG A 87 -7.18 10.90 5.24
CA ARG A 87 -8.10 9.75 5.22
C ARG A 87 -9.09 9.86 4.07
N ASN A 88 -9.69 11.04 3.87
CA ASN A 88 -10.65 11.28 2.79
C ASN A 88 -10.00 11.15 1.42
N PHE A 89 -8.81 11.73 1.23
CA PHE A 89 -8.04 11.57 -0.03
C PHE A 89 -7.73 10.09 -0.32
N ILE A 90 -7.26 9.35 0.67
CA ILE A 90 -6.98 7.92 0.53
C ILE A 90 -8.25 7.16 0.19
N ARG A 91 -9.36 7.38 0.91
CA ARG A 91 -10.62 6.68 0.68
C ARG A 91 -11.14 6.92 -0.75
N GLU A 92 -11.11 8.16 -1.21
CA GLU A 92 -11.47 8.52 -2.58
C GLU A 92 -10.55 7.85 -3.61
N GLY A 93 -9.22 7.92 -3.41
CA GLY A 93 -8.28 7.26 -4.31
C GLY A 93 -8.45 5.74 -4.36
N LEU A 94 -8.74 5.09 -3.23
CA LEU A 94 -8.98 3.64 -3.14
C LEU A 94 -10.21 3.17 -3.90
N SER A 95 -11.23 4.03 -4.04
CA SER A 95 -12.42 3.76 -4.87
C SER A 95 -12.10 3.64 -6.36
N GLN A 96 -10.93 4.15 -6.78
CA GLN A 96 -10.44 4.09 -8.16
C GLN A 96 -9.51 2.89 -8.40
N PHE A 97 -9.38 1.96 -7.45
CA PHE A 97 -8.57 0.75 -7.56
C PHE A 97 -7.10 1.02 -7.92
N PRO A 98 -6.37 1.82 -7.13
CA PRO A 98 -5.06 2.31 -7.52
C PRO A 98 -4.05 1.17 -7.68
N ASN A 99 -3.26 1.25 -8.74
CA ASN A 99 -2.06 0.45 -8.94
C ASN A 99 -1.05 0.72 -7.83
N THR A 100 -0.24 -0.30 -7.53
CA THR A 100 0.94 -0.20 -6.67
C THR A 100 2.17 -0.60 -7.47
N SER A 101 3.36 -0.46 -6.90
CA SER A 101 4.59 -1.06 -7.46
C SER A 101 4.81 -2.50 -7.00
N THR A 102 3.78 -3.20 -6.52
CA THR A 102 3.86 -4.61 -6.11
C THR A 102 3.32 -5.55 -7.21
N ARG A 103 4.13 -6.54 -7.57
CA ARG A 103 3.84 -7.60 -8.54
C ARG A 103 3.84 -8.94 -7.81
N LEU A 104 2.89 -9.80 -8.18
CA LEU A 104 2.71 -11.13 -7.60
C LEU A 104 2.95 -12.15 -8.70
N ILE A 105 3.80 -13.14 -8.42
CA ILE A 105 4.09 -14.27 -9.30
C ILE A 105 3.59 -15.52 -8.60
N TYR A 106 2.56 -16.13 -9.16
CA TYR A 106 2.01 -17.41 -8.72
C TYR A 106 2.66 -18.52 -9.51
N ASN A 107 3.33 -19.44 -8.82
CA ASN A 107 4.11 -20.49 -9.48
C ASN A 107 3.37 -21.84 -9.48
N PRO A 108 3.71 -22.74 -10.42
CA PRO A 108 3.12 -24.08 -10.45
C PRO A 108 3.54 -24.92 -9.24
N ARG A 109 2.88 -26.06 -9.08
CA ARG A 109 3.11 -26.97 -7.95
C ARG A 109 4.60 -27.35 -7.84
N GLY A 110 5.14 -27.24 -6.62
CA GLY A 110 6.54 -27.54 -6.32
C GLY A 110 7.42 -26.30 -6.16
N GLU A 111 6.91 -25.13 -6.57
CA GLU A 111 7.59 -23.84 -6.44
C GLU A 111 6.85 -22.92 -5.46
N ARG A 112 7.59 -21.98 -4.86
CA ARG A 112 6.99 -20.96 -3.98
C ARG A 112 6.55 -19.76 -4.81
N ASP A 113 5.43 -19.15 -4.45
CA ASP A 113 5.02 -17.86 -5.02
C ASP A 113 6.05 -16.78 -4.66
N GLU A 114 6.07 -15.71 -5.45
CA GLU A 114 6.95 -14.57 -5.26
C GLU A 114 6.15 -13.27 -5.23
N VAL A 115 6.40 -12.45 -4.21
CA VAL A 115 5.88 -11.07 -4.12
C VAL A 115 7.03 -10.11 -4.34
N ILE A 116 6.99 -9.37 -5.43
CA ILE A 116 7.99 -8.39 -5.82
C ILE A 116 7.47 -7.01 -5.47
N HIS A 117 8.16 -6.30 -4.59
CA HIS A 117 7.86 -4.90 -4.27
C HIS A 117 8.80 -3.96 -5.00
N ASN A 118 8.33 -2.73 -5.25
CA ASN A 118 9.06 -1.73 -6.05
C ASN A 118 9.48 -2.27 -7.43
N TYR A 119 8.60 -3.04 -8.06
CA TYR A 119 8.79 -3.68 -9.36
C TYR A 119 9.30 -2.67 -10.41
N LEU A 120 10.30 -3.06 -11.22
CA LEU A 120 10.94 -2.20 -12.24
C LEU A 120 11.60 -0.92 -11.70
N THR A 121 12.03 -0.92 -10.44
CA THR A 121 12.83 0.17 -9.86
C THR A 121 14.16 -0.33 -9.32
N SER A 122 15.12 0.57 -9.10
CA SER A 122 16.41 0.25 -8.47
C SER A 122 16.30 -0.21 -7.01
N LYS A 123 15.12 -0.09 -6.39
CA LYS A 123 14.84 -0.52 -5.00
C LYS A 123 13.99 -1.78 -4.93
N GLN A 124 13.88 -2.52 -6.02
CA GLN A 124 13.14 -3.77 -6.09
C GLN A 124 13.67 -4.79 -5.06
N TYR A 125 12.76 -5.51 -4.41
CA TYR A 125 13.08 -6.68 -3.60
C TYR A 125 11.93 -7.68 -3.71
N SER A 126 12.22 -8.96 -3.45
CA SER A 126 11.21 -10.01 -3.51
C SER A 126 11.18 -10.89 -2.28
N LEU A 127 9.99 -11.36 -1.95
CA LEU A 127 9.70 -12.27 -0.86
C LEU A 127 9.09 -13.55 -1.44
N LYS A 128 9.62 -14.71 -1.05
CA LYS A 128 9.11 -16.01 -1.50
C LYS A 128 8.29 -16.67 -0.41
N GLY A 129 7.10 -17.15 -0.75
CA GLY A 129 6.21 -17.79 0.21
C GLY A 129 5.01 -18.45 -0.45
N ASN A 130 4.07 -18.96 0.35
CA ASN A 130 2.79 -19.43 -0.15
C ASN A 130 1.78 -18.28 -0.09
N PHE A 131 1.34 -17.83 -1.25
CA PHE A 131 0.37 -16.75 -1.38
C PHE A 131 -0.97 -17.25 -1.93
N VAL A 132 -0.98 -18.35 -2.70
CA VAL A 132 -2.21 -19.09 -3.03
C VAL A 132 -3.00 -19.45 -1.76
N GLY A 133 -4.30 -19.23 -1.79
CA GLY A 133 -5.21 -19.62 -0.72
C GLY A 133 -6.55 -18.93 -0.82
N ILE A 134 -7.46 -19.26 0.10
CA ILE A 134 -8.84 -18.77 0.09
C ILE A 134 -8.90 -17.25 0.29
N ASP A 135 -9.80 -16.60 -0.43
CA ASP A 135 -10.22 -15.20 -0.25
C ASP A 135 -11.00 -15.00 1.04
N GLY A 136 -10.88 -13.83 1.68
CA GLY A 136 -11.68 -13.55 2.87
C GLY A 136 -11.18 -12.43 3.74
N ASN A 137 -11.77 -12.30 4.93
CA ASN A 137 -11.31 -11.35 5.93
C ASN A 137 -9.94 -11.79 6.45
N VAL A 138 -9.03 -10.85 6.65
CA VAL A 138 -7.69 -11.18 7.13
C VAL A 138 -7.66 -11.77 8.53
N ALA A 139 -8.67 -11.50 9.34
CA ALA A 139 -8.85 -12.10 10.66
C ALA A 139 -9.03 -13.62 10.57
N ASP A 140 -9.61 -14.13 9.49
CA ASP A 140 -10.03 -15.54 9.35
C ASP A 140 -9.02 -16.39 8.57
N ILE A 141 -8.00 -15.79 7.96
CA ILE A 141 -6.99 -16.53 7.19
C ILE A 141 -6.14 -17.39 8.12
N PRO A 142 -5.99 -18.71 7.89
CA PRO A 142 -5.18 -19.56 8.77
C PRO A 142 -3.69 -19.19 8.78
N ASP A 143 -3.11 -18.93 7.60
CA ASP A 143 -1.71 -18.55 7.46
C ASP A 143 -1.54 -17.03 7.42
N LYS A 144 -1.19 -16.43 8.57
CA LYS A 144 -0.91 -14.99 8.66
C LYS A 144 0.40 -14.60 7.99
N LYS A 145 1.33 -15.52 7.72
CA LYS A 145 2.59 -15.22 7.03
C LYS A 145 2.35 -14.75 5.59
N THR A 146 1.25 -15.14 4.97
CA THR A 146 0.81 -14.57 3.69
C THR A 146 0.70 -13.04 3.75
N LEU A 147 0.23 -12.47 4.87
CA LEU A 147 0.07 -11.03 5.02
C LEU A 147 1.42 -10.31 5.10
N ASP A 148 2.41 -10.96 5.69
CA ASP A 148 3.78 -10.44 5.77
C ASP A 148 4.39 -10.25 4.36
N LEU A 149 4.06 -11.14 3.43
CA LEU A 149 4.54 -11.06 2.05
C LEU A 149 4.07 -9.82 1.29
N VAL A 150 2.94 -9.20 1.67
CA VAL A 150 2.33 -8.08 0.94
C VAL A 150 2.23 -6.79 1.76
N LEU A 151 2.05 -6.90 3.08
CA LEU A 151 1.86 -5.76 3.98
C LEU A 151 3.04 -5.57 4.95
N GLU A 152 4.01 -6.49 5.00
CA GLU A 152 5.11 -6.52 6.00
C GLU A 152 4.59 -6.52 7.46
N THR A 153 3.43 -7.13 7.69
CA THR A 153 2.89 -7.33 9.04
C THR A 153 1.93 -8.51 9.07
N GLN A 154 1.89 -9.19 10.22
CA GLN A 154 0.95 -10.27 10.52
C GLN A 154 -0.14 -9.82 11.51
N ASP A 155 -0.09 -8.57 11.98
CA ASP A 155 -1.02 -8.05 12.99
C ASP A 155 -2.39 -7.73 12.37
N THR A 156 -3.20 -8.78 12.26
CA THR A 156 -4.59 -8.69 11.77
C THR A 156 -5.47 -7.74 12.58
N LYS A 157 -5.20 -7.55 13.88
CA LYS A 157 -5.97 -6.61 14.72
C LYS A 157 -5.67 -5.18 14.32
N LYS A 158 -4.39 -4.85 14.14
CA LYS A 158 -3.98 -3.53 13.63
C LYS A 158 -4.48 -3.32 12.21
N ILE A 159 -4.43 -4.34 11.36
CA ILE A 159 -4.98 -4.28 10.00
C ILE A 159 -6.47 -3.89 10.01
N ASN A 160 -7.29 -4.61 10.76
CA ASN A 160 -8.71 -4.29 10.82
C ASN A 160 -8.98 -2.92 11.48
N LYS A 161 -8.21 -2.51 12.50
CA LYS A 161 -8.36 -1.16 13.09
C LYS A 161 -8.11 -0.04 12.08
N VAL A 162 -7.04 -0.15 11.30
CA VAL A 162 -6.71 0.84 10.26
C VAL A 162 -7.76 0.80 9.15
N SER A 163 -8.19 -0.38 8.73
CA SER A 163 -9.23 -0.56 7.71
C SER A 163 -10.58 0.04 8.13
N ASN A 164 -11.02 -0.22 9.36
CA ASN A 164 -12.24 0.35 9.91
C ASN A 164 -12.15 1.87 10.05
N TRP A 165 -10.98 2.42 10.37
CA TRP A 165 -10.80 3.86 10.37
C TRP A 165 -10.97 4.47 8.97
N ILE A 166 -10.42 3.85 7.92
CA ILE A 166 -10.48 4.37 6.54
C ILE A 166 -11.89 4.26 5.96
N ASP A 167 -12.50 3.08 6.03
CA ASP A 167 -13.74 2.77 5.29
C ASP A 167 -14.79 2.02 6.12
N ASN A 168 -14.70 2.03 7.46
CA ASN A 168 -15.63 1.35 8.38
C ASN A 168 -15.83 -0.15 8.11
N THR A 169 -14.80 -0.82 7.58
CA THR A 169 -14.88 -2.22 7.14
C THR A 169 -13.67 -3.02 7.57
N ASP A 170 -13.87 -4.32 7.79
CA ASP A 170 -12.77 -5.25 7.98
C ASP A 170 -11.99 -5.48 6.68
N PHE A 171 -10.68 -5.62 6.83
CA PHE A 171 -9.80 -5.75 5.67
C PHE A 171 -9.93 -7.13 5.04
N ARG A 172 -10.02 -7.16 3.71
CA ARG A 172 -10.09 -8.41 2.94
C ARG A 172 -8.86 -8.64 2.08
N ILE A 173 -8.57 -9.91 1.80
CA ILE A 173 -7.62 -10.30 0.78
C ILE A 173 -8.35 -11.08 -0.32
N TRP A 174 -8.01 -10.78 -1.56
CA TRP A 174 -8.45 -11.50 -2.75
C TRP A 174 -7.22 -11.97 -3.52
N ARG A 175 -6.97 -13.27 -3.57
CA ARG A 175 -5.80 -13.92 -4.14
C ARG A 175 -6.21 -15.10 -5.02
N LEU A 176 -5.23 -15.84 -5.55
CA LEU A 176 -5.54 -17.02 -6.34
C LEU A 176 -5.90 -18.18 -5.41
N ASN A 177 -7.11 -18.74 -5.54
CA ASN A 177 -7.62 -19.81 -4.67
C ASN A 177 -7.07 -21.20 -4.99
N LYS A 178 -6.42 -21.38 -6.15
CA LYS A 178 -5.89 -22.67 -6.62
C LYS A 178 -4.53 -22.47 -7.29
N THR A 179 -3.55 -23.30 -6.92
CA THR A 179 -2.22 -23.32 -7.55
C THR A 179 -2.37 -23.47 -9.06
N PRO A 180 -1.76 -22.58 -9.87
CA PRO A 180 -1.90 -22.63 -11.31
C PRO A 180 -1.07 -23.77 -11.90
N SER A 181 -1.40 -24.21 -13.11
CA SER A 181 -0.61 -25.20 -13.85
C SER A 181 0.62 -24.60 -14.54
N VAL A 182 0.62 -23.27 -14.73
CA VAL A 182 1.71 -22.49 -15.32
C VAL A 182 1.92 -21.22 -14.50
N ARG A 183 3.08 -20.57 -14.65
CA ARG A 183 3.37 -19.31 -13.97
C ARG A 183 2.35 -18.24 -14.34
N HIS A 184 1.71 -17.61 -13.34
CA HIS A 184 0.78 -16.51 -13.52
C HIS A 184 1.28 -15.25 -12.84
N GLU A 185 1.17 -14.11 -13.51
CA GLU A 185 1.56 -12.81 -12.95
C GLU A 185 0.33 -11.94 -12.68
N ARG A 186 0.33 -11.23 -11.54
CA ARG A 186 -0.76 -10.34 -11.15
C ARG A 186 -0.24 -9.06 -10.52
N VAL A 187 -1.00 -7.98 -10.62
CA VAL A 187 -0.71 -6.73 -9.92
C VAL A 187 -1.47 -6.72 -8.59
N ALA A 188 -0.76 -6.41 -7.50
CA ALA A 188 -1.41 -6.18 -6.21
C ALA A 188 -1.97 -4.76 -6.16
N ARG A 189 -3.24 -4.63 -5.78
CA ARG A 189 -3.94 -3.34 -5.66
C ARG A 189 -4.66 -3.26 -4.34
N PHE A 190 -4.79 -2.06 -3.80
CA PHE A 190 -5.82 -1.82 -2.79
C PHE A 190 -7.14 -1.49 -3.48
N VAL A 191 -8.22 -1.93 -2.88
CA VAL A 191 -9.57 -1.84 -3.42
C VAL A 191 -10.49 -1.39 -2.32
N ALA A 192 -11.21 -0.29 -2.54
CA ALA A 192 -12.38 0.07 -1.74
C ALA A 192 -13.62 -0.02 -2.65
N SER A 193 -14.36 -1.12 -2.60
CA SER A 193 -15.55 -1.31 -3.43
C SER A 193 -16.68 -1.97 -2.65
N SER A 194 -17.91 -1.47 -2.85
CA SER A 194 -19.13 -1.96 -2.17
C SER A 194 -19.01 -1.93 -0.64
N GLY A 195 -18.36 -0.88 -0.11
CA GLY A 195 -18.08 -0.74 1.32
C GLY A 195 -17.19 -1.86 1.83
N ARG A 196 -16.04 -2.10 1.18
CA ARG A 196 -15.04 -3.08 1.61
C ARG A 196 -13.66 -2.61 1.18
N LEU A 197 -12.75 -2.44 2.13
CA LEU A 197 -11.33 -2.26 1.87
C LEU A 197 -10.61 -3.61 1.80
N GLY A 198 -9.76 -3.80 0.81
CA GLY A 198 -8.92 -4.99 0.74
C GLY A 198 -7.78 -4.91 -0.25
N LEU A 199 -6.98 -5.97 -0.27
CA LEU A 199 -5.92 -6.20 -1.25
C LEU A 199 -6.43 -7.18 -2.31
N GLY A 200 -6.43 -6.76 -3.57
CA GLY A 200 -6.83 -7.58 -4.71
C GLY A 200 -5.67 -7.90 -5.65
N CYS A 201 -5.67 -9.13 -6.17
CA CYS A 201 -4.66 -9.62 -7.09
C CYS A 201 -5.26 -9.73 -8.50
N TYR A 202 -5.04 -8.70 -9.32
CA TYR A 202 -5.70 -8.56 -10.63
C TYR A 202 -4.84 -9.12 -11.76
N TRP A 203 -5.50 -9.82 -12.70
CA TRP A 203 -4.88 -10.52 -13.82
C TRP A 203 -4.10 -9.63 -14.79
N VAL A 204 -4.47 -8.35 -14.94
CA VAL A 204 -3.86 -7.49 -15.96
C VAL A 204 -3.49 -6.12 -15.37
N PRO A 205 -2.28 -5.60 -15.68
CA PRO A 205 -1.98 -4.17 -15.55
C PRO A 205 -2.79 -3.40 -16.61
N LEU A 206 -4.12 -3.35 -16.44
CA LEU A 206 -4.98 -2.55 -17.31
C LEU A 206 -4.56 -1.09 -17.18
N GLY A 207 -4.48 -0.40 -18.32
CA GLY A 207 -4.18 1.03 -18.40
C GLY A 207 -5.30 1.94 -17.91
N VAL A 208 -6.21 1.42 -17.08
CA VAL A 208 -7.44 2.09 -16.62
C VAL A 208 -7.39 2.48 -15.16
N TYR A 209 -6.29 2.17 -14.46
CA TYR A 209 -6.17 2.42 -13.02
C TYR A 209 -5.06 3.42 -12.70
N PRO A 210 -5.36 4.42 -11.86
CA PRO A 210 -4.40 5.42 -11.41
C PRO A 210 -3.48 4.85 -10.31
N ALA A 211 -2.64 5.67 -9.67
CA ALA A 211 -1.84 5.28 -8.51
C ALA A 211 -1.62 6.46 -7.57
N PHE A 212 -1.46 6.19 -6.27
CA PHE A 212 -0.94 7.17 -5.33
C PHE A 212 0.52 7.49 -5.64
N ARG A 213 0.95 8.71 -5.34
CA ARG A 213 2.37 9.11 -5.37
C ARG A 213 2.84 9.43 -3.96
N VAL A 214 4.04 8.94 -3.66
CA VAL A 214 4.68 9.10 -2.35
C VAL A 214 6.14 9.49 -2.55
N LEU A 215 6.54 10.61 -1.94
CA LEU A 215 7.92 11.08 -1.94
C LEU A 215 8.57 10.80 -0.58
N ARG A 216 9.85 10.45 -0.58
CA ARG A 216 10.66 10.40 0.65
C ARG A 216 11.23 11.79 0.91
N VAL A 217 11.02 12.31 2.13
CA VAL A 217 11.47 13.65 2.58
C VAL A 217 12.68 13.54 3.50
#